data_AF-A0A2W4UKL3-F1
#
_entry.id   AF-A0A2W4UKL3-F1
#
_cell.length_a   1.000
_cell.length_b   1.000
_cell.length_c   1.000
_cell.angle_alpha   90.00
_cell.angle_beta   90.00
_cell.angle_gamma   90.00
#
_symmetry.space_group_name_H-M   'P 1'
#
loop_
_entity.id
_entity.type
_entity.pdbx_description
1 polymer ?
#
loop_
_entity_poly.entity_id
_entity_poly.type
_entity_poly.pdbx_seq_one_letter_code
_entity_poly.pdbx_strand_id
1 'polypeptide(L)'
;MAGLWGTGFDTDGNVSFFPTLEFASLGGTPLFRAWNGNGYNAIGLPTGFAYDGFARIGYALSGGNLVYTVGDLSISVDANGTTAFGNIMLQGHNTADGVSYDIYWDNLATSVGTAVPEPAAWGLMLVGFGLVGGRLRRRAAASVAA
;
A
#
# COMPACT_ATOMS: atom_id res chain seq x y z
N MET A 1 -1.77 20.82 -5.39
CA MET A 1 -1.03 20.20 -4.27
C MET A 1 -1.75 18.93 -3.89
N ALA A 2 -1.10 17.78 -3.97
CA ALA A 2 -1.74 16.47 -3.70
C ALA A 2 -0.75 15.58 -2.96
N GLY A 3 -1.23 14.69 -2.10
CA GLY A 3 -0.35 13.91 -1.23
C GLY A 3 -0.77 12.46 -1.02
N LEU A 4 0.22 11.57 -0.98
CA LEU A 4 0.10 10.20 -0.48
C LEU A 4 0.64 10.18 0.95
N TRP A 5 -0.24 9.93 1.91
CA TRP A 5 0.08 9.95 3.33
C TRP A 5 -0.15 8.57 3.95
N GLY A 6 0.48 8.32 5.09
CA GLY A 6 0.31 7.11 5.87
C GLY A 6 0.52 7.32 7.36
N THR A 7 0.33 6.25 8.14
CA THR A 7 0.75 6.18 9.54
C THR A 7 1.81 5.09 9.68
N GLY A 8 2.97 5.45 10.20
CA GLY A 8 4.03 4.52 10.60
C GLY A 8 3.81 4.04 12.03
N PHE A 9 3.98 2.75 12.25
CA PHE A 9 3.88 2.09 13.54
C PHE A 9 5.21 1.43 13.93
N ASP A 10 5.62 1.57 15.18
CA ASP A 10 6.76 0.84 15.74
C ASP A 10 6.43 -0.64 16.06
N THR A 11 7.38 -1.35 16.66
CA THR A 11 7.23 -2.78 17.02
C THR A 11 6.16 -3.04 18.07
N ASP A 12 5.84 -2.04 18.88
CA ASP A 12 4.83 -2.12 19.94
C ASP A 12 3.45 -1.69 19.42
N GLY A 13 3.36 -1.26 18.16
CA GLY A 13 2.14 -0.80 17.52
C GLY A 13 1.78 0.66 17.84
N ASN A 14 2.71 1.43 18.43
CA ASN A 14 2.49 2.86 18.65
C ASN A 14 2.79 3.64 17.36
N VAL A 15 2.12 4.78 17.20
CA VAL A 15 2.40 5.70 16.09
C VAL A 15 3.80 6.28 16.24
N SER A 16 4.66 6.06 15.25
CA SER A 16 6.05 6.48 15.25
C SER A 16 6.36 7.54 14.19
N PHE A 17 5.62 7.56 13.08
CA PHE A 17 5.86 8.51 12.00
C PHE A 17 4.61 8.75 11.13
N PHE A 18 4.59 9.86 10.38
CA PHE A 18 3.57 10.14 9.37
C PHE A 18 4.25 10.28 8.01
N PRO A 19 4.45 9.18 7.27
CA PRO A 19 5.04 9.25 5.93
C PRO A 19 4.15 10.08 5.01
N THR A 20 4.72 11.13 4.43
CA THR A 20 3.99 12.08 3.59
C THR A 20 4.82 12.44 2.36
N LEU A 21 4.29 12.11 1.18
CA LEU A 21 4.87 12.42 -0.12
C LEU A 21 3.88 13.29 -0.91
N GLU A 22 4.30 14.48 -1.29
CA GLU A 22 3.42 15.48 -1.90
C GLU A 22 3.93 16.00 -3.23
N PHE A 23 3.01 16.24 -4.15
CA PHE A 23 3.20 17.17 -5.26
C PHE A 23 2.81 18.58 -4.80
N ALA A 24 3.71 19.55 -4.91
CA ALA A 24 3.52 20.92 -4.47
C ALA A 24 3.99 21.95 -5.49
N SER A 25 3.56 23.20 -5.30
CA SER A 25 4.09 24.35 -6.04
C SER A 25 4.67 25.35 -5.04
N LEU A 26 5.98 25.61 -5.15
CA LEU A 26 6.69 26.56 -4.31
C LEU A 26 7.07 27.77 -5.16
N GLY A 27 6.45 28.92 -4.89
CA GLY A 27 6.67 30.13 -5.68
C GLY A 27 6.34 29.96 -7.18
N GLY A 28 5.36 29.10 -7.51
CA GLY A 28 5.00 28.78 -8.90
C GLY A 28 5.80 27.64 -9.52
N THR A 29 6.84 27.12 -8.85
CA THR A 29 7.63 26.00 -9.37
C THR A 29 7.06 24.67 -8.86
N PRO A 30 6.64 23.75 -9.75
CA PRO A 30 6.16 22.44 -9.34
C PRO A 30 7.30 21.51 -8.92
N LEU A 31 7.07 20.71 -7.88
CA LEU A 31 7.96 19.63 -7.46
C LEU A 31 7.23 18.57 -6.64
N PHE A 32 7.82 17.38 -6.55
CA PHE A 32 7.54 16.45 -5.47
C PHE A 32 8.45 16.71 -4.28
N ARG A 33 7.93 16.49 -3.07
CA ARG A 33 8.64 16.66 -1.80
C ARG A 33 8.18 15.62 -0.78
N ALA A 34 9.06 15.27 0.16
CA ALA A 34 8.78 14.29 1.20
C ALA A 34 9.00 14.85 2.60
N TRP A 35 8.15 14.46 3.54
CA TRP A 35 8.26 14.80 4.95
C TRP A 35 9.36 13.98 5.63
N ASN A 36 10.23 14.65 6.39
CA ASN A 36 11.35 14.03 7.09
C ASN A 36 11.17 13.96 8.62
N GLY A 37 10.02 14.37 9.15
CA GLY A 37 9.76 14.48 10.60
C GLY A 37 9.83 15.90 11.16
N ASN A 38 10.53 16.80 10.48
CA ASN A 38 10.73 18.20 10.88
C ASN A 38 10.38 19.20 9.78
N GLY A 39 10.51 18.80 8.52
CA GLY A 39 10.27 19.62 7.35
C GLY A 39 10.11 18.81 6.08
N TYR A 40 9.87 19.51 4.97
CA TYR A 40 9.79 18.91 3.65
C TYR A 40 11.13 19.00 2.91
N ASN A 41 11.61 17.86 2.44
CA ASN A 41 12.75 17.79 1.53
C ASN A 41 12.24 17.79 0.09
N ALA A 42 12.78 18.66 -0.75
CA ALA A 42 12.50 18.64 -2.18
C ALA A 42 13.10 17.37 -2.82
N ILE A 43 12.30 16.67 -3.62
CA ILE A 43 12.73 15.55 -4.46
C ILE A 43 12.94 16.04 -5.89
N GLY A 44 12.04 16.90 -6.39
CA GLY A 44 12.07 17.43 -7.75
C GLY A 44 10.98 16.83 -8.63
N LEU A 45 11.20 16.82 -9.95
CA LEU A 45 10.29 16.24 -10.93
C LEU A 45 10.95 15.03 -11.59
N PRO A 46 10.24 13.89 -11.72
CA PRO A 46 10.81 12.71 -12.39
C PRO A 46 11.09 12.98 -13.86
N THR A 47 11.97 12.20 -14.46
CA THR A 47 12.25 12.27 -15.90
C THR A 47 10.96 12.11 -16.71
N GLY A 48 10.71 13.03 -17.64
CA GLY A 48 9.51 13.01 -18.48
C GLY A 48 8.24 13.52 -17.80
N PHE A 49 8.34 14.19 -16.65
CA PHE A 49 7.18 14.81 -16.01
C PHE A 49 6.43 15.77 -16.95
N ALA A 50 5.10 15.61 -16.98
CA ALA A 50 4.17 16.53 -17.61
C ALA A 50 2.90 16.63 -16.75
N TYR A 51 2.23 17.78 -16.81
CA TYR A 51 0.87 17.90 -16.30
C TYR A 51 -0.07 16.98 -17.09
N ASP A 52 -1.15 16.54 -16.45
CA ASP A 52 -2.11 15.58 -17.02
C ASP A 52 -1.45 14.23 -17.41
N GLY A 53 -0.34 13.90 -16.74
CA GLY A 53 0.36 12.64 -16.85
C GLY A 53 0.41 11.90 -15.51
N PHE A 54 0.54 10.58 -15.56
CA PHE A 54 0.74 9.76 -14.36
C PHE A 54 2.21 9.69 -13.97
N ALA A 55 2.49 9.96 -12.69
CA ALA A 55 3.77 9.68 -12.06
C ALA A 55 3.59 8.59 -10.99
N ARG A 56 4.42 7.55 -11.02
CA ARG A 56 4.41 6.53 -9.95
C ARG A 56 5.08 7.10 -8.71
N ILE A 57 4.36 7.06 -7.59
CA ILE A 57 4.87 7.51 -6.29
C ILE A 57 4.69 6.41 -5.24
N GLY A 58 5.50 6.46 -4.17
CA GLY A 58 5.35 5.55 -3.06
C GLY A 58 6.43 5.73 -2.00
N TYR A 59 6.27 5.00 -0.89
CA TYR A 59 7.30 4.90 0.13
C TYR A 59 7.41 3.47 0.67
N ALA A 60 8.61 3.12 1.12
CA ALA A 60 8.91 1.80 1.67
C ALA A 60 9.95 1.89 2.79
N LEU A 61 9.96 0.90 3.68
CA LEU A 61 11.02 0.75 4.67
C LEU A 61 12.22 0.04 4.03
N SER A 62 13.43 0.54 4.29
CA SER A 62 14.68 -0.08 3.86
C SER A 62 15.80 0.24 4.83
N GLY A 63 16.37 -0.77 5.48
CA GLY A 63 17.59 -0.62 6.30
C GLY A 63 17.48 0.40 7.45
N GLY A 64 16.32 0.50 8.11
CA GLY A 64 16.06 1.50 9.17
C GLY A 64 15.59 2.87 8.66
N ASN A 65 15.50 3.03 7.34
CA ASN A 65 15.07 4.26 6.71
C ASN A 65 13.70 4.12 6.05
N LEU A 66 13.04 5.26 5.87
CA LEU A 66 11.89 5.43 5.01
C LEU A 66 12.37 5.99 3.66
N VAL A 67 12.19 5.23 2.59
CA VAL A 67 12.57 5.61 1.23
C VAL A 67 11.33 6.04 0.48
N TYR A 68 11.27 7.31 0.09
CA TYR A 68 10.27 7.85 -0.81
C TYR A 68 10.75 7.75 -2.26
N THR A 69 9.82 7.45 -3.18
CA THR A 69 10.10 7.27 -4.60
C THR A 69 9.10 8.05 -5.44
N VAL A 70 9.59 8.66 -6.53
CA VAL A 70 8.81 9.37 -7.53
C VAL A 70 9.44 9.08 -8.89
N GLY A 71 8.85 8.18 -9.67
CA GLY A 71 9.45 7.72 -10.93
C GLY A 71 10.86 7.18 -10.73
N ASP A 72 11.85 7.84 -11.34
CA ASP A 72 13.29 7.55 -11.25
C ASP A 72 14.00 8.23 -10.07
N LEU A 73 13.30 9.08 -9.32
CA LEU A 73 13.85 9.78 -8.16
C LEU A 73 13.57 9.05 -6.86
N SER A 74 14.51 9.16 -5.91
CA SER A 74 14.30 8.70 -4.54
C SER A 74 14.98 9.60 -3.51
N ILE A 75 14.43 9.61 -2.30
CA ILE A 75 15.06 10.19 -1.13
C ILE A 75 14.85 9.28 0.07
N SER A 76 15.86 9.19 0.92
CA SER A 76 15.83 8.41 2.15
C SER A 76 15.81 9.34 3.36
N VAL A 77 14.92 9.08 4.31
CA VAL A 77 14.88 9.73 5.63
C VAL A 77 14.90 8.67 6.72
N ASP A 78 15.15 9.05 7.96
CA ASP A 78 15.06 8.15 9.11
C ASP A 78 13.61 7.60 9.24
N ALA A 79 13.44 6.30 9.45
CA ALA A 79 12.10 5.72 9.63
C ALA A 79 11.49 6.05 11.00
N ASN A 80 12.24 6.68 11.90
CA ASN A 80 11.84 7.04 13.26
C ASN A 80 11.29 5.85 14.05
N GLY A 81 11.89 4.67 13.86
CA GLY A 81 11.44 3.42 14.49
C GLY A 81 10.21 2.78 13.83
N THR A 82 9.67 3.33 12.74
CA THR A 82 8.60 2.68 11.98
C THR A 82 9.04 1.32 11.44
N THR A 83 8.26 0.29 11.75
CA THR A 83 8.41 -1.09 11.26
C THR A 83 7.25 -1.56 10.40
N ALA A 84 6.11 -0.86 10.43
CA ALA A 84 4.96 -1.14 9.59
C ALA A 84 4.21 0.14 9.22
N PHE A 85 3.49 0.11 8.09
CA PHE A 85 2.56 1.19 7.73
C PHE A 85 1.12 0.72 7.88
N GLY A 86 0.25 1.64 8.29
CA GLY A 86 -1.20 1.51 8.21
C GLY A 86 -1.84 2.83 7.81
N ASN A 87 -3.17 2.83 7.64
CA ASN A 87 -3.98 4.00 7.28
C ASN A 87 -3.42 4.79 6.10
N ILE A 88 -3.76 4.40 4.87
CA ILE A 88 -3.35 5.15 3.67
C ILE A 88 -4.36 6.24 3.36
N MET A 89 -3.88 7.45 3.10
CA MET A 89 -4.71 8.58 2.71
C MET A 89 -4.19 9.19 1.40
N LEU A 90 -5.13 9.45 0.49
CA LEU A 90 -4.89 10.15 -0.77
C LEU A 90 -5.57 11.51 -0.70
N GLN A 91 -4.77 12.58 -0.63
CA GLN A 91 -5.23 13.93 -0.33
C GLN A 91 -5.14 14.83 -1.57
N GLY A 92 -6.14 15.71 -1.72
CA GLY A 92 -6.19 16.71 -2.79
C GLY A 92 -6.41 18.14 -2.29
N HIS A 93 -5.93 19.12 -3.06
CA HIS A 93 -6.01 20.54 -2.72
C HIS A 93 -7.45 21.03 -2.81
N ASN A 94 -7.94 21.67 -1.74
CA ASN A 94 -9.17 22.43 -1.79
C ASN A 94 -8.91 23.77 -2.49
N THR A 95 -9.70 24.05 -3.51
CA THR A 95 -9.66 25.30 -4.26
C THR A 95 -10.77 26.26 -3.80
N ALA A 96 -10.62 27.54 -4.12
CA ALA A 96 -11.72 28.48 -4.02
C ALA A 96 -12.82 28.13 -5.03
N ASP A 97 -14.04 28.61 -4.77
CA ASP A 97 -15.15 28.43 -5.71
C ASP A 97 -14.80 28.96 -7.11
N GLY A 98 -15.15 28.19 -8.14
CA GLY A 98 -14.85 28.49 -9.54
C GLY A 98 -13.41 28.17 -10.00
N VAL A 99 -12.52 27.65 -9.15
CA VAL A 99 -11.17 27.21 -9.55
C VAL A 99 -11.12 25.69 -9.64
N SER A 100 -10.84 25.15 -10.83
CA SER A 100 -10.65 23.70 -11.01
C SER A 100 -9.21 23.28 -10.70
N TYR A 101 -9.07 22.16 -9.98
CA TYR A 101 -7.80 21.49 -9.77
C TYR A 101 -8.03 19.98 -9.73
N ASP A 102 -7.92 19.35 -10.89
CA ASP A 102 -8.19 17.92 -11.04
C ASP A 102 -6.99 17.09 -10.54
N ILE A 103 -7.31 16.06 -9.76
CA ILE A 103 -6.32 15.15 -9.18
C ILE A 103 -6.80 13.72 -9.41
N TYR A 104 -5.94 12.93 -10.05
CA TYR A 104 -6.20 11.53 -10.35
C TYR A 104 -5.27 10.63 -9.54
N TRP A 105 -5.85 9.55 -9.02
CA TRP A 105 -5.13 8.48 -8.33
C TRP A 105 -5.47 7.17 -9.01
N ASP A 106 -4.46 6.34 -9.24
CA ASP A 106 -4.65 5.01 -9.81
C ASP A 106 -3.61 4.02 -9.26
N ASN A 107 -3.93 2.74 -9.33
CA ASN A 107 -3.04 1.62 -9.07
C ASN A 107 -2.40 1.64 -7.66
N LEU A 108 -3.19 2.03 -6.65
CA LEU A 108 -2.76 1.95 -5.25
C LEU A 108 -2.52 0.48 -4.88
N ALA A 109 -1.27 0.16 -4.58
CA ALA A 109 -0.85 -1.18 -4.19
C ALA A 109 0.01 -1.11 -2.92
N THR A 110 -0.09 -2.15 -2.09
CA THR A 110 0.81 -2.37 -0.95
C THR A 110 1.58 -3.68 -1.19
N SER A 111 2.85 -3.72 -0.80
CA SER A 111 3.73 -4.88 -0.98
C SER A 111 3.65 -5.88 0.16
N VAL A 112 2.60 -5.83 1.01
CA VAL A 112 2.38 -6.82 2.07
C VAL A 112 1.89 -8.12 1.44
N GLY A 113 2.85 -8.85 0.89
CA GLY A 113 2.71 -10.22 0.43
C GLY A 113 2.70 -11.17 1.61
N THR A 114 1.55 -11.29 2.27
CA THR A 114 1.14 -12.63 2.67
C THR A 114 -0.03 -12.96 1.76
N ALA A 115 0.15 -13.94 0.87
CA ALA A 115 -1.00 -14.61 0.28
C ALA A 115 -1.99 -14.83 1.41
N VAL A 116 -3.20 -14.30 1.28
CA VAL A 116 -4.29 -14.70 2.17
C VAL A 116 -4.23 -16.22 2.16
N PRO A 117 -3.97 -16.89 3.30
CA PRO A 117 -3.88 -18.33 3.31
C PRO A 117 -5.13 -18.83 2.60
N GLU A 118 -4.97 -19.57 1.50
CA GLU A 118 -6.12 -20.10 0.81
C GLU A 118 -6.99 -20.73 1.89
N PRO A 119 -8.27 -20.30 2.03
CA PRO A 119 -9.06 -20.66 3.19
C PRO A 119 -9.06 -22.18 3.35
N ALA A 120 -9.48 -22.67 4.51
CA ALA A 120 -9.63 -24.08 4.83
C ALA A 120 -10.38 -24.96 3.79
N ALA A 121 -10.78 -24.45 2.62
CA ALA A 121 -11.14 -25.13 1.39
C ALA A 121 -10.40 -26.46 1.17
N TRP A 122 -9.07 -26.52 1.31
CA TRP A 122 -8.34 -27.80 1.18
C TRP A 122 -8.77 -28.82 2.26
N GLY A 123 -8.85 -28.37 3.51
CA GLY A 123 -9.36 -29.19 4.62
C GLY A 123 -10.82 -29.60 4.43
N LEU A 124 -11.68 -28.68 4.00
CA LEU A 124 -13.10 -28.92 3.75
C LEU A 124 -13.35 -29.83 2.54
N MET A 125 -12.51 -29.75 1.50
CA MET A 125 -12.55 -30.66 0.36
C MET A 125 -12.14 -32.06 0.78
N LEU A 126 -11.04 -32.22 1.53
CA LEU A 126 -10.60 -33.52 2.01
C LEU A 126 -11.62 -34.15 2.98
N VAL A 127 -12.18 -33.36 3.90
CA VAL A 127 -13.23 -33.82 4.80
C VAL A 127 -14.50 -34.16 4.01
N GLY A 128 -14.94 -33.31 3.09
CA GLY A 128 -16.12 -33.52 2.26
C GLY A 128 -16.01 -34.77 1.39
N PHE A 129 -14.93 -34.91 0.62
CA PHE A 129 -14.68 -36.09 -0.21
C PHE A 129 -14.43 -37.34 0.63
N GLY A 130 -13.74 -37.22 1.76
CA GLY A 130 -13.54 -38.33 2.71
C GLY A 130 -14.85 -38.85 3.28
N LEU A 131 -15.77 -37.97 3.68
CA LEU A 131 -17.09 -38.35 4.19
C LEU A 131 -17.98 -38.99 3.11
N VAL A 132 -17.99 -38.43 1.89
CA VAL A 132 -18.74 -38.98 0.75
C VAL A 132 -18.19 -40.37 0.39
N GLY A 133 -16.87 -40.50 0.21
CA GLY A 133 -16.22 -41.77 -0.10
C GLY A 133 -16.44 -42.82 1.01
N GLY A 134 -16.33 -42.41 2.28
CA GLY A 134 -16.60 -43.28 3.43
C GLY A 134 -18.06 -43.76 3.51
N ARG A 135 -19.02 -42.95 3.06
CA ARG A 135 -20.43 -43.36 2.97
C ARG A 135 -20.67 -44.34 1.83
N LEU A 136 -20.05 -44.13 0.67
CA LEU A 136 -20.17 -45.03 -0.49
C LEU A 136 -19.54 -46.41 -0.20
N ARG A 137 -18.37 -46.46 0.44
CA ARG A 137 -17.69 -47.71 0.81
C ARG A 137 -18.53 -48.59 1.74
N ARG A 138 -19.23 -48.00 2.72
CA ARG A 138 -20.12 -48.74 3.64
C ARG A 138 -21.32 -49.37 2.93
N ARG A 139 -21.87 -48.70 1.91
CA ARG A 139 -23.00 -49.24 1.12
C ARG A 139 -22.58 -50.42 0.26
N ALA A 140 -21.42 -50.34 -0.37
CA ALA A 140 -20.89 -51.43 -1.18
C ALA A 140 -20.59 -52.69 -0.34
N ALA A 141 -20.09 -52.53 0.89
CA ALA A 141 -19.85 -53.65 1.81
C ALA A 141 -21.15 -54.32 2.26
N ALA A 142 -22.21 -53.55 2.50
CA ALA A 142 -23.52 -54.07 2.88
C ALA A 142 -24.20 -54.86 1.74
N SER A 143 -23.98 -54.49 0.48
CA SER A 143 -24.54 -55.20 -0.68
C SER A 143 -23.82 -56.51 -1.04
N VAL A 144 -22.62 -56.77 -0.50
CA VAL A 144 -21.86 -58.01 -0.73
C VAL A 144 -22.15 -59.06 0.35
N ALA A 145 -22.71 -58.66 1.49
CA ALA A 145 -23.02 -59.53 2.63
C ALA A 145 -24.49 -60.03 2.66
N ALA A 146 -25.27 -59.73 1.62
CA ALA A 146 -26.65 -60.19 1.42
C ALA A 146 -26.71 -61.16 0.24
#